data_AF-A0A4P8IJM1-F1
#
_entry.id   AF-A0A4P8IJM1-F1
#
_cell.length_a   1.000
_cell.length_b   1.000
_cell.length_c   1.000
_cell.angle_alpha   90.00
_cell.angle_beta   90.00
_cell.angle_gamma   90.00
#
_symmetry.space_group_name_H-M   'P 1'
#
loop_
_entity.id
_entity.type
_entity.pdbx_description
1 polymer ?
#
loop_
_entity_poly.entity_id
_entity_poly.type
_entity_poly.pdbx_seq_one_letter_code
_entity_poly.pdbx_strand_id
1 'polypeptide(L)'
;MNFLRMIATISILAALSGCAHQITLTNDVSKLPALETAPLDKHVALVITEEQSSTEFTTPGGGGDKVSYRPYRDLEVPMYVALSRVFKDVTKLKSTPDAATIQKEKLDYIVTPTIKTTSSSKSLMTWPPTDFSITLSCTVADPSGQTVVAPTVTGAGHAEWSDIKHNFSVAGQRATAEAISKLQEALANAPELRQ
;
A
#
# COMPACT_ATOMS: atom_id res chain seq x y z
N MET A 1 51.98 4.16 -0.74
CA MET A 1 51.13 3.54 -1.78
C MET A 1 49.83 2.93 -1.25
N ASN A 2 49.80 2.38 -0.02
CA ASN A 2 48.58 1.76 0.53
C ASN A 2 47.52 2.76 1.02
N PHE A 3 47.93 3.96 1.47
CA PHE A 3 47.01 4.98 1.98
C PHE A 3 46.16 5.64 0.88
N LEU A 4 46.76 5.93 -0.28
CA LEU A 4 46.06 6.48 -1.46
C LEU A 4 45.06 5.47 -2.05
N ARG A 5 45.39 4.18 -2.02
CA ARG A 5 44.48 3.10 -2.41
C ARG A 5 43.30 2.99 -1.43
N MET A 6 43.55 3.10 -0.13
CA MET A 6 42.50 3.04 0.89
C MET A 6 41.50 4.19 0.77
N ILE A 7 41.97 5.42 0.51
CA ILE A 7 41.10 6.59 0.26
C ILE A 7 40.27 6.40 -1.01
N ALA A 8 40.88 5.92 -2.11
CA ALA A 8 40.14 5.66 -3.36
C ALA A 8 39.05 4.59 -3.17
N THR A 9 39.32 3.52 -2.43
CA THR A 9 38.33 2.47 -2.15
C THR A 9 37.18 2.98 -1.27
N ILE A 10 37.47 3.81 -0.26
CA ILE A 10 36.44 4.40 0.62
C ILE A 10 35.55 5.38 -0.16
N SER A 11 36.14 6.22 -1.01
CA SER A 11 35.39 7.16 -1.86
C SER A 11 34.48 6.44 -2.87
N ILE A 12 34.92 5.30 -3.40
CA ILE A 12 34.10 4.46 -4.30
C ILE A 12 32.94 3.81 -3.53
N LEU A 13 33.17 3.32 -2.30
CA LEU A 13 32.08 2.75 -1.48
C LEU A 13 31.04 3.80 -1.07
N ALA A 14 31.47 5.02 -0.73
CA ALA A 14 30.56 6.11 -0.37
C ALA A 14 29.75 6.64 -1.57
N ALA A 15 30.30 6.59 -2.78
CA ALA A 15 29.57 6.95 -4.00
C ALA A 15 28.52 5.90 -4.43
N LEU A 16 28.63 4.66 -3.92
CA LEU A 16 27.68 3.58 -4.21
C LEU A 16 26.49 3.53 -3.24
N SER A 17 26.52 4.31 -2.14
CA SER A 17 25.34 4.51 -1.29
C SER A 17 24.43 5.58 -1.89
N GLY A 18 23.67 5.22 -2.92
CA GLY A 18 22.60 6.09 -3.45
C GLY A 18 21.64 6.50 -2.33
N CYS A 19 21.23 7.78 -2.32
CA CYS A 19 20.32 8.30 -1.31
C CYS A 19 18.91 7.73 -1.53
N ALA A 20 18.24 7.32 -0.45
CA ALA A 20 16.83 6.95 -0.52
C ALA A 20 15.97 8.21 -0.42
N HIS A 21 15.30 8.57 -1.52
CA HIS A 21 14.41 9.72 -1.56
C HIS A 21 13.02 9.34 -1.05
N GLN A 22 12.49 10.09 -0.08
CA GLN A 22 11.19 9.78 0.48
C GLN A 22 10.06 10.15 -0.48
N ILE A 23 9.13 9.22 -0.72
CA ILE A 23 7.90 9.43 -1.50
C ILE A 23 6.66 9.09 -0.65
N THR A 24 5.47 9.41 -1.15
CA THR A 24 4.20 9.03 -0.51
C THR A 24 3.29 8.36 -1.52
N LEU A 25 2.79 7.16 -1.18
CA LEU A 25 2.04 6.33 -2.12
C LEU A 25 0.59 6.74 -2.32
N THR A 26 0.08 7.66 -1.51
CA THR A 26 -1.32 8.09 -1.53
C THR A 26 -1.45 9.53 -2.00
N ASN A 27 -2.51 9.79 -2.75
CA ASN A 27 -2.95 11.12 -3.14
C ASN A 27 -4.41 11.33 -2.76
N ASP A 28 -5.09 12.20 -3.50
CA ASP A 28 -6.50 12.52 -3.31
C ASP A 28 -7.44 11.31 -3.43
N VAL A 29 -7.82 10.76 -2.27
CA VAL A 29 -8.75 9.63 -2.14
C VAL A 29 -10.16 9.94 -2.61
N SER A 30 -10.52 11.22 -2.80
CA SER A 30 -11.82 11.60 -3.36
C SER A 30 -11.97 11.15 -4.82
N LYS A 31 -10.87 10.81 -5.49
CA LYS A 31 -10.84 10.36 -6.89
C LYS A 31 -11.05 8.86 -7.06
N LEU A 32 -11.17 8.09 -5.98
CA LEU A 32 -11.48 6.67 -6.09
C LEU A 32 -12.89 6.48 -6.70
N PRO A 33 -13.08 5.55 -7.64
CA PRO A 33 -14.36 5.34 -8.31
C PRO A 33 -15.44 4.88 -7.33
N ALA A 34 -16.66 5.40 -7.47
CA ALA A 34 -17.80 4.95 -6.67
C ALA A 34 -18.16 3.51 -7.02
N LEU A 35 -18.79 2.79 -6.08
CA LEU A 35 -19.43 1.51 -6.35
C LEU A 35 -20.90 1.76 -6.70
N GLU A 36 -21.40 1.05 -7.71
CA GLU A 36 -22.81 1.10 -8.13
C GLU A 36 -23.73 0.36 -7.14
N THR A 37 -23.17 -0.52 -6.32
CA THR A 37 -23.90 -1.32 -5.33
C THR A 37 -23.93 -0.61 -3.98
N ALA A 38 -25.06 -0.72 -3.27
CA ALA A 38 -25.14 -0.29 -1.88
C ALA A 38 -24.12 -1.06 -1.00
N PRO A 39 -23.57 -0.42 0.06
CA PRO A 39 -22.72 -1.11 1.01
C PRO A 39 -23.41 -2.32 1.66
N LEU A 40 -22.64 -3.37 1.92
CA LEU A 40 -23.08 -4.55 2.67
C LEU A 40 -23.40 -4.14 4.11
N ASP A 41 -24.51 -4.64 4.65
CA ASP A 41 -24.93 -4.40 6.05
C ASP A 41 -24.07 -5.24 7.01
N LYS A 42 -22.79 -4.87 7.10
CA LYS A 42 -21.75 -5.51 7.89
C LYS A 42 -20.87 -4.45 8.52
N HIS A 43 -20.42 -4.71 9.74
CA HIS A 43 -19.42 -3.92 10.43
C HIS A 43 -18.08 -4.64 10.41
N VAL A 44 -17.07 -4.02 9.81
CA VAL A 44 -15.74 -4.62 9.69
C VAL A 44 -14.66 -3.82 10.41
N ALA A 45 -13.62 -4.51 10.87
CA ALA A 45 -12.41 -3.87 11.34
C ALA A 45 -11.32 -3.90 10.26
N LEU A 46 -10.70 -2.77 9.95
CA LEU A 46 -9.42 -2.70 9.25
C LEU A 46 -8.30 -2.75 10.29
N VAL A 47 -7.50 -3.81 10.27
CA VAL A 47 -6.37 -3.98 11.20
C VAL A 47 -5.06 -3.65 10.49
N ILE A 48 -4.44 -2.54 10.87
CA ILE A 48 -3.07 -2.20 10.49
C ILE A 48 -2.33 -1.88 11.79
N THR A 49 -1.38 -2.74 12.16
CA THR A 49 -0.68 -2.59 13.44
C THR A 49 0.21 -1.36 13.48
N GLU A 50 0.57 -0.92 14.68
CA GLU A 50 1.54 0.17 14.85
C GLU A 50 2.90 -0.20 14.24
N GLU A 51 3.35 -1.45 14.41
CA GLU A 51 4.55 -1.99 13.78
C GLU A 51 4.47 -1.91 12.25
N GLN A 52 3.37 -2.39 11.65
CA GLN A 52 3.14 -2.31 10.21
C GLN A 52 3.14 -0.85 9.72
N SER A 53 2.44 0.04 10.42
CA SER A 53 2.36 1.47 10.10
C SER A 53 3.74 2.15 10.12
N SER A 54 4.64 1.70 11.01
CA SER A 54 6.00 2.24 11.12
C SER A 54 6.97 1.69 10.06
N THR A 55 6.62 0.55 9.43
CA THR A 55 7.52 -0.18 8.54
C THR A 55 7.81 0.61 7.27
N GLU A 56 9.09 0.91 7.04
CA GLU A 56 9.57 1.58 5.84
C GLU A 56 10.08 0.58 4.81
N PHE A 57 9.66 0.75 3.57
CA PHE A 57 10.11 -0.02 2.43
C PHE A 57 11.08 0.84 1.63
N THR A 58 12.08 0.22 1.02
CA THR A 58 13.01 0.88 0.10
C THR A 58 13.09 0.08 -1.20
N THR A 59 12.87 0.75 -2.32
CA THR A 59 12.90 0.14 -3.66
C THR A 59 13.73 0.98 -4.65
N PRO A 60 14.07 0.45 -5.83
CA PRO A 60 14.81 1.22 -6.84
C PRO A 60 14.05 2.46 -7.31
N GLY A 61 14.72 3.60 -7.32
CA GLY A 61 14.18 4.88 -7.80
C GLY A 61 14.53 5.19 -9.26
N GLY A 62 15.44 4.45 -9.89
CA GLY A 62 16.03 4.81 -11.19
C GLY A 62 17.38 5.52 -11.02
N GLY A 63 18.24 5.50 -12.04
CA GLY A 63 19.53 6.19 -11.97
C GLY A 63 20.56 5.64 -10.97
N GLY A 64 20.30 4.46 -10.38
CA GLY A 64 21.07 3.94 -9.25
C GLY A 64 20.61 4.45 -7.88
N ASP A 65 19.64 5.36 -7.84
CA ASP A 65 19.02 5.85 -6.60
C ASP A 65 17.92 4.92 -6.09
N LYS A 66 17.49 5.18 -4.86
CA LYS A 66 16.41 4.46 -4.18
C LYS A 66 15.30 5.43 -3.79
N VAL A 67 14.12 4.89 -3.56
CA VAL A 67 13.01 5.59 -2.92
C VAL A 67 12.59 4.86 -1.66
N SER A 68 12.18 5.61 -0.63
CA SER A 68 11.64 5.06 0.61
C SER A 68 10.24 5.58 0.90
N TYR A 69 9.41 4.75 1.52
CA TYR A 69 8.01 5.05 1.85
C TYR A 69 7.47 4.07 2.89
N ARG A 70 6.32 4.36 3.50
CA ARG A 70 5.69 3.49 4.50
C ARG A 70 4.35 2.98 3.96
N PRO A 71 4.33 1.82 3.28
CA PRO A 71 3.17 1.42 2.50
C PRO A 71 1.91 1.24 3.36
N TYR A 72 2.02 0.61 4.53
CA TYR A 72 0.87 0.42 5.42
C TYR A 72 0.28 1.74 5.93
N ARG A 73 1.14 2.69 6.32
CA ARG A 73 0.70 4.03 6.74
C ARG A 73 0.08 4.80 5.59
N ASP A 74 0.74 4.79 4.44
CA ASP A 74 0.30 5.57 3.29
C ASP A 74 -1.04 5.01 2.77
N LEU A 75 -1.23 3.68 2.75
CA LEU A 75 -2.45 3.04 2.23
C LEU A 75 -3.59 2.90 3.26
N GLU A 76 -3.38 3.19 4.54
CA GLU A 76 -4.44 3.05 5.56
C GLU A 76 -5.69 3.87 5.21
N VAL A 77 -5.53 5.14 4.82
CA VAL A 77 -6.65 6.02 4.47
C VAL A 77 -7.40 5.55 3.23
N PRO A 78 -6.77 5.30 2.06
CA PRO A 78 -7.51 4.82 0.90
C PRO A 78 -8.14 3.45 1.11
N MET A 79 -7.53 2.56 1.89
CA MET A 79 -8.15 1.28 2.26
C MET A 79 -9.39 1.49 3.12
N TYR A 80 -9.31 2.36 4.13
CA TYR A 80 -10.48 2.71 4.96
C TYR A 80 -11.64 3.27 4.13
N VAL A 81 -11.34 4.19 3.20
CA VAL A 81 -12.35 4.78 2.30
C VAL A 81 -12.96 3.72 1.39
N ALA A 82 -12.14 2.85 0.78
CA ALA A 82 -12.62 1.76 -0.06
C ALA A 82 -13.51 0.78 0.71
N LEU A 83 -13.10 0.37 1.91
CA LEU A 83 -13.90 -0.50 2.77
C LEU A 83 -15.21 0.18 3.18
N SER A 84 -15.21 1.48 3.45
CA SER A 84 -16.43 2.23 3.81
C SER A 84 -17.41 2.40 2.66
N ARG A 85 -17.02 2.03 1.43
CA ARG A 85 -17.92 1.93 0.27
C ARG A 85 -18.46 0.51 0.09
N VAL A 86 -17.71 -0.49 0.54
CA VAL A 86 -18.09 -1.91 0.45
C VAL A 86 -18.97 -2.31 1.63
N PHE A 87 -18.68 -1.82 2.83
CA PHE A 87 -19.33 -2.18 4.09
C PHE A 87 -19.95 -0.93 4.72
N LYS A 88 -21.06 -1.13 5.43
CA LYS A 88 -21.81 -0.07 6.09
C LYS A 88 -21.00 0.63 7.17
N ASP A 89 -20.29 -0.16 7.99
CA ASP A 89 -19.52 0.34 9.12
C ASP A 89 -18.09 -0.21 9.06
N VAL A 90 -17.11 0.68 9.29
CA VAL A 90 -15.68 0.33 9.30
C VAL A 90 -15.01 0.96 10.51
N THR A 91 -14.35 0.15 11.33
CA THR A 91 -13.50 0.61 12.44
C THR A 91 -12.04 0.34 12.12
N LYS A 92 -11.14 1.29 12.40
CA LYS A 92 -9.70 1.07 12.30
C LYS A 92 -9.14 0.59 13.63
N LEU A 93 -8.38 -0.48 13.62
CA LEU A 93 -7.71 -1.03 14.80
C LEU A 93 -6.19 -1.09 14.59
N LYS A 94 -5.44 -0.78 15.65
CA LYS A 94 -3.96 -0.80 15.66
C LYS A 94 -3.36 -2.10 16.21
N SER A 95 -4.20 -3.08 16.50
CA SER A 95 -3.83 -4.43 16.92
C SER A 95 -4.94 -5.40 16.54
N THR A 96 -4.61 -6.69 16.46
CA THR A 96 -5.62 -7.75 16.32
C THR A 96 -6.60 -7.68 17.50
N PRO A 97 -7.92 -7.58 17.26
CA PRO A 97 -8.89 -7.50 18.34
C PRO A 97 -9.00 -8.83 19.08
N ASP A 98 -9.24 -8.75 20.39
CA ASP A 98 -9.64 -9.90 21.19
C ASP A 98 -11.16 -10.13 21.14
N ALA A 99 -11.63 -11.23 21.73
CA ALA A 99 -13.05 -11.58 21.75
C ALA A 99 -13.93 -10.49 22.40
N ALA A 100 -13.41 -9.80 23.42
CA ALA A 100 -14.14 -8.71 24.08
C ALA A 100 -14.32 -7.50 23.16
N THR A 101 -13.28 -7.14 22.41
CA THR A 101 -13.33 -6.05 21.42
C THR A 101 -14.27 -6.41 20.28
N ILE A 102 -14.18 -7.64 19.75
CA ILE A 102 -15.07 -8.14 18.69
C ILE A 102 -16.54 -8.04 19.13
N GLN A 103 -16.86 -8.48 20.35
CA GLN A 103 -18.22 -8.43 20.87
C GLN A 103 -18.71 -7.00 21.12
N LYS A 104 -17.87 -6.15 21.70
CA LYS A 104 -18.20 -4.75 22.01
C LYS A 104 -18.50 -3.96 20.74
N GLU A 105 -17.63 -4.08 19.74
CA GLU A 105 -17.77 -3.37 18.48
C GLU A 105 -18.78 -4.04 17.55
N LYS A 106 -19.20 -5.29 17.85
CA LYS A 106 -20.11 -6.10 17.01
C LYS A 106 -19.56 -6.34 15.60
N LEU A 107 -18.28 -6.70 15.53
CA LEU A 107 -17.61 -6.93 14.25
C LEU A 107 -18.15 -8.20 13.59
N ASP A 108 -18.59 -8.06 12.34
CA ASP A 108 -18.89 -9.19 11.45
C ASP A 108 -17.60 -9.76 10.84
N TYR A 109 -16.64 -8.90 10.49
CA TYR A 109 -15.37 -9.34 9.90
C TYR A 109 -14.16 -8.54 10.37
N ILE A 110 -13.00 -9.17 10.28
CA ILE A 110 -11.68 -8.59 10.51
C ILE A 110 -10.90 -8.63 9.20
N VAL A 111 -10.51 -7.47 8.70
CA VAL A 111 -9.77 -7.28 7.44
C VAL A 111 -8.32 -6.96 7.76
N THR A 112 -7.41 -7.85 7.33
CA THR A 112 -5.97 -7.74 7.56
C THR A 112 -5.24 -7.69 6.21
N PRO A 113 -4.65 -6.55 5.82
CA PRO A 113 -3.90 -6.44 4.59
C PRO A 113 -2.46 -6.91 4.72
N THR A 114 -1.93 -7.44 3.61
CA THR A 114 -0.51 -7.64 3.35
C THR A 114 -0.16 -6.90 2.08
N ILE A 115 0.86 -6.04 2.16
CA ILE A 115 1.25 -5.14 1.06
C ILE A 115 2.63 -5.54 0.54
N LYS A 116 2.75 -5.71 -0.77
CA LYS A 116 4.02 -5.84 -1.49
C LYS A 116 4.12 -4.76 -2.56
N THR A 117 5.32 -4.24 -2.76
CA THR A 117 5.57 -3.17 -3.72
C THR A 117 6.82 -3.45 -4.54
N THR A 118 6.81 -3.05 -5.80
CA THR A 118 8.03 -2.98 -6.62
C THR A 118 8.05 -1.67 -7.39
N SER A 119 9.24 -1.17 -7.69
CA SER A 119 9.41 0.02 -8.53
C SER A 119 10.64 -0.11 -9.41
N SER A 120 10.58 0.53 -10.57
CA SER A 120 11.68 0.58 -11.53
C SER A 120 11.61 1.85 -12.38
N SER A 121 12.70 2.13 -13.07
CA SER A 121 12.77 3.16 -14.09
C SER A 121 13.61 2.66 -15.24
N LYS A 122 13.23 3.02 -16.48
CA LYS A 122 14.08 2.78 -17.65
C LYS A 122 15.29 3.73 -17.69
N SER A 123 15.26 4.82 -16.92
CA SER A 123 16.38 5.76 -16.83
C SER A 123 17.52 5.15 -16.01
N LEU A 124 18.68 4.99 -16.67
CA LEU A 124 19.93 4.58 -16.03
C LEU A 124 20.65 5.73 -15.31
N MET A 125 20.16 6.97 -15.41
CA MET A 125 20.89 8.16 -14.96
C MET A 125 20.13 9.05 -13.98
N THR A 126 18.81 8.96 -13.91
CA THR A 126 17.97 9.87 -13.10
C THR A 126 16.78 9.17 -12.44
N TRP A 127 16.53 9.49 -11.18
CA TRP A 127 15.29 9.21 -10.42
C TRP A 127 14.20 10.24 -10.79
N PRO A 128 12.90 10.05 -10.45
CA PRO A 128 12.18 8.98 -9.71
C PRO A 128 11.72 7.76 -10.55
N PRO A 129 11.07 6.74 -9.91
CA PRO A 129 10.59 5.57 -10.65
C PRO A 129 9.46 5.94 -11.62
N THR A 130 9.57 5.48 -12.86
CA THR A 130 8.52 5.62 -13.89
C THR A 130 7.47 4.54 -13.76
N ASP A 131 7.83 3.39 -13.19
CA ASP A 131 6.97 2.23 -13.08
C ASP A 131 6.91 1.79 -11.61
N PHE A 132 5.70 1.56 -11.12
CA PHE A 132 5.44 1.13 -9.77
C PHE A 132 4.33 0.08 -9.77
N SER A 133 4.44 -0.95 -8.92
CA SER A 133 3.35 -1.89 -8.69
C SER A 133 3.12 -2.11 -7.21
N ILE A 134 1.84 -2.29 -6.86
CA ILE A 134 1.39 -2.62 -5.51
C ILE A 134 0.52 -3.86 -5.61
N THR A 135 0.90 -4.91 -4.90
CA THR A 135 0.06 -6.08 -4.67
C THR A 135 -0.52 -6.00 -3.27
N LEU A 136 -1.85 -6.03 -3.20
CA LEU A 136 -2.63 -6.06 -1.97
C LEU A 136 -3.26 -7.44 -1.84
N SER A 137 -2.87 -8.18 -0.81
CA SER A 137 -3.59 -9.38 -0.36
C SER A 137 -4.35 -9.01 0.91
N CYS A 138 -5.68 -9.10 0.89
CA CYS A 138 -6.49 -8.76 2.06
C CYS A 138 -7.21 -10.00 2.57
N THR A 139 -6.84 -10.47 3.75
CA THR A 139 -7.57 -11.56 4.42
C THR A 139 -8.76 -10.97 5.14
N VAL A 140 -9.95 -11.52 4.88
CA VAL A 140 -11.18 -11.22 5.60
C VAL A 140 -11.55 -12.47 6.41
N ALA A 141 -11.55 -12.33 7.74
CA ALA A 141 -11.87 -13.41 8.66
C ALA A 141 -13.13 -13.09 9.47
N ASP A 142 -13.87 -14.13 9.85
CA ASP A 142 -15.02 -14.02 10.75
C ASP A 142 -14.59 -13.86 12.23
N PRO A 143 -15.53 -13.66 13.17
CA PRO A 143 -15.23 -13.53 14.60
C PRO A 143 -14.54 -14.74 15.24
N SER A 144 -14.64 -15.92 14.61
CA SER A 144 -13.96 -17.15 15.05
C SER A 144 -12.51 -17.24 14.57
N GLY A 145 -12.09 -16.33 13.68
CA GLY A 145 -10.78 -16.33 13.03
C GLY A 145 -10.72 -17.17 11.75
N GLN A 146 -11.84 -17.73 11.30
CA GLN A 146 -11.90 -18.47 10.05
C GLN A 146 -11.86 -17.50 8.87
N THR A 147 -10.98 -17.75 7.91
CA THR A 147 -10.93 -16.95 6.67
C THR A 147 -12.19 -17.20 5.86
N VAL A 148 -12.88 -16.11 5.52
CA VAL A 148 -14.08 -16.08 4.66
C VAL A 148 -13.67 -15.87 3.21
N VAL A 149 -12.80 -14.87 2.96
CA VAL A 149 -12.25 -14.59 1.62
C VAL A 149 -10.88 -13.94 1.75
N ALA A 150 -10.01 -14.11 0.75
CA ALA A 150 -8.67 -13.54 0.74
C ALA A 150 -8.26 -13.00 -0.65
N PRO A 151 -8.93 -11.97 -1.17
CA PRO A 151 -8.61 -11.42 -2.49
C PRO A 151 -7.16 -10.92 -2.54
N THR A 152 -6.52 -11.19 -3.68
CA THR A 152 -5.22 -10.60 -4.03
C THR A 152 -5.36 -9.83 -5.32
N VAL A 153 -5.06 -8.53 -5.28
CA VAL A 153 -5.14 -7.62 -6.43
C VAL A 153 -3.81 -6.91 -6.63
N THR A 154 -3.51 -6.59 -7.88
CA THR A 154 -2.30 -5.82 -8.23
C THR A 154 -2.70 -4.58 -9.02
N GLY A 155 -2.25 -3.42 -8.55
CA GLY A 155 -2.28 -2.16 -9.28
C GLY A 155 -0.89 -1.83 -9.83
N ALA A 156 -0.88 -1.19 -10.98
CA ALA A 156 0.30 -0.73 -11.69
C ALA A 156 0.16 0.77 -11.99
N GLY A 157 1.27 1.48 -11.88
CA GLY A 157 1.32 2.90 -12.16
C GLY A 157 2.50 3.18 -13.06
N HIS A 158 2.21 3.80 -14.20
CA HIS A 158 3.22 4.34 -15.10
C HIS A 158 3.23 5.86 -15.00
N ALA A 159 4.39 6.48 -15.12
CA ALA A 159 4.61 7.91 -15.11
C ALA A 159 5.54 8.34 -16.24
N GLU A 160 5.09 9.33 -17.00
CA GLU A 160 5.91 9.97 -18.01
C GLU A 160 6.81 11.03 -17.39
N TRP A 161 7.89 11.40 -18.08
CA TRP A 161 8.80 12.45 -17.61
C TRP A 161 8.10 13.79 -17.31
N SER A 162 7.05 14.13 -18.06
CA SER A 162 6.26 15.34 -17.79
C SER A 162 5.47 15.29 -16.49
N ASP A 163 4.98 14.11 -16.10
CA ASP A 163 4.24 13.92 -14.84
C ASP A 163 5.17 14.11 -13.63
N ILE A 164 6.36 13.52 -13.76
CA ILE A 164 7.39 13.43 -12.74
C ILE A 164 7.93 14.81 -12.33
N LYS A 165 8.04 15.76 -13.27
CA LYS A 165 8.54 17.12 -12.99
C LYS A 165 7.77 17.86 -11.90
N HIS A 166 6.50 17.49 -11.70
CA HIS A 166 5.61 18.14 -10.74
C HIS A 166 5.29 17.25 -9.54
N ASN A 167 5.46 15.93 -9.66
CA ASN A 167 5.15 14.97 -8.62
C ASN A 167 5.96 13.67 -8.78
N PHE A 168 6.99 13.50 -7.95
CA PHE A 168 7.86 12.33 -7.98
C PHE A 168 7.18 11.03 -7.50
N SER A 169 6.01 11.12 -6.89
CA SER A 169 5.28 9.96 -6.35
C SER A 169 4.21 9.43 -7.31
N VAL A 170 4.04 10.05 -8.48
CA VAL A 170 2.86 9.85 -9.35
C VAL A 170 2.67 8.39 -9.81
N ALA A 171 3.76 7.66 -10.12
CA ALA A 171 3.67 6.24 -10.45
C ALA A 171 3.10 5.42 -9.27
N GLY A 172 3.64 5.62 -8.06
CA GLY A 172 3.13 4.96 -6.86
C GLY A 172 1.67 5.30 -6.55
N GLN A 173 1.30 6.58 -6.71
CA GLN A 173 -0.08 7.04 -6.49
C GLN A 173 -1.08 6.43 -7.48
N ARG A 174 -0.69 6.29 -8.76
CA ARG A 174 -1.50 5.61 -9.78
C ARG A 174 -1.66 4.12 -9.46
N ALA A 175 -0.56 3.46 -9.08
CA ALA A 175 -0.59 2.06 -8.65
C ALA A 175 -1.53 1.84 -7.43
N THR A 176 -1.49 2.76 -6.45
CA THR A 176 -2.37 2.72 -5.28
C THR A 176 -3.82 2.85 -5.70
N ALA A 177 -4.16 3.86 -6.52
CA ALA A 177 -5.52 4.09 -6.97
C ALA A 177 -6.10 2.88 -7.71
N GLU A 178 -5.31 2.26 -8.60
CA GLU A 178 -5.74 1.05 -9.31
C GLU A 178 -5.90 -0.15 -8.37
N ALA A 179 -4.94 -0.40 -7.48
CA ALA A 179 -5.00 -1.54 -6.55
C ALA A 179 -6.22 -1.42 -5.60
N ILE A 180 -6.48 -0.21 -5.09
CA ILE A 180 -7.60 0.07 -4.19
C ILE A 180 -8.93 -0.07 -4.94
N SER A 181 -9.02 0.39 -6.18
CA SER A 181 -10.21 0.24 -7.03
C SER A 181 -10.53 -1.25 -7.28
N LYS A 182 -9.51 -2.04 -7.63
CA LYS A 182 -9.67 -3.50 -7.80
C LYS A 182 -10.06 -4.20 -6.49
N LEU A 183 -9.51 -3.75 -5.36
CA LEU A 183 -9.84 -4.32 -4.05
C LEU A 183 -11.31 -4.08 -3.67
N GLN A 184 -11.81 -2.85 -3.82
CA GLN A 184 -13.22 -2.56 -3.52
C GLN A 184 -14.16 -3.37 -4.43
N GLU A 185 -13.83 -3.54 -5.71
CA GLU A 185 -14.61 -4.35 -6.65
C GLU A 185 -14.58 -5.84 -6.27
N ALA A 186 -13.41 -6.37 -5.90
CA ALA A 186 -13.27 -7.77 -5.50
C ALA A 186 -14.09 -8.07 -4.24
N LEU A 187 -14.04 -7.19 -3.24
CA LEU A 187 -14.80 -7.36 -2.00
C LEU A 187 -16.31 -7.13 -2.21
N ALA A 188 -16.71 -6.10 -2.96
CA ALA A 188 -18.12 -5.85 -3.25
C ALA A 188 -18.77 -7.00 -4.04
N ASN A 189 -18.01 -7.71 -4.86
CA ASN A 189 -18.52 -8.81 -5.66
C ASN A 189 -18.37 -10.19 -5.01
N ALA A 190 -17.68 -10.32 -3.88
CA ALA A 190 -17.52 -11.60 -3.18
C ALA A 190 -18.87 -12.11 -2.61
N PRO A 191 -19.43 -13.23 -3.09
CA PRO A 191 -20.69 -13.76 -2.58
C PRO A 191 -20.61 -14.22 -1.12
N GLU A 192 -19.43 -14.62 -0.65
CA GLU A 192 -19.18 -15.10 0.71
C GLU A 192 -19.43 -14.02 1.77
N LEU A 193 -19.28 -12.75 1.40
CA LEU A 193 -19.47 -11.59 2.29
C LEU A 193 -20.93 -11.14 2.41
N ARG A 194 -21.85 -11.76 1.65
CA ARG A 194 -23.29 -11.44 1.66
C ARG A 194 -24.10 -12.32 2.60
N GLN A 195 -23.45 -13.30 3.25
CA GLN A 195 -24.10 -14.26 4.14
C GLN A 195 -24.44 -13.66 5.49
#